data_AF-A0A6P8MVH6-F1
#
_entry.id   AF-A0A6P8MVH6-F1
#
_cell.length_a   1.000
_cell.length_b   1.000
_cell.length_c   1.000
_cell.angle_alpha   90.00
_cell.angle_beta   90.00
_cell.angle_gamma   90.00
#
_symmetry.space_group_name_H-M   'P 1'
#
loop_
_entity.id
_entity.type
_entity.pdbx_description
1 polymer ?
#
loop_
_entity_poly.entity_id
_entity_poly.type
_entity_poly.pdbx_seq_one_letter_code
_entity_poly.pdbx_strand_id
1 'polypeptide(L)'
;MGSGQSTRKLTINNEEIGVIEISESVVERLTQKVPETNINVASEVRPTTLAEPSSKRTVSQQLPQSGDIPANVGYPTYHPQLTLTALQIQQQNEQEFRKQDNYWQQRLQKLEQKHSEINEIINAEYKKAAEQLYIDGKKGVNIHDTVQPCKNSSEKVFKCYQDHPKEILKCSTLVEEFSNCVDQRRARVIAARC
;
A
#
# COMPACT_ATOMS: atom_id res chain seq x y z
N MET A 1 31.79 5.41 29.71
CA MET A 1 32.02 5.66 28.28
C MET A 1 31.17 4.67 27.49
N GLY A 2 30.25 5.14 26.63
CA GLY A 2 29.59 4.35 25.58
C GLY A 2 28.49 3.35 25.99
N SER A 3 27.24 3.80 26.07
CA SER A 3 26.05 2.93 26.00
C SER A 3 25.60 2.77 24.55
N GLY A 4 25.75 1.55 23.99
CA GLY A 4 25.38 1.25 22.60
C GLY A 4 23.89 1.01 22.41
N GLN A 5 23.11 2.06 22.14
CA GLN A 5 21.71 1.96 21.72
C GLN A 5 21.61 1.33 20.32
N SER A 6 21.15 0.07 20.23
CA SER A 6 21.01 -0.65 18.96
C SER A 6 19.68 -0.33 18.27
N THR A 7 19.59 0.83 17.62
CA THR A 7 18.53 1.13 16.67
C THR A 7 18.73 0.32 15.38
N ARG A 8 18.15 -0.89 15.31
CA ARG A 8 18.02 -1.64 14.05
C ARG A 8 17.18 -0.83 13.05
N LYS A 9 17.85 -0.08 12.16
CA LYS A 9 17.22 0.49 10.97
C LYS A 9 16.74 -0.66 10.09
N LEU A 10 15.43 -0.80 9.93
CA LEU A 10 14.83 -1.64 8.89
C LEU A 10 15.01 -0.95 7.54
N THR A 11 16.16 -1.17 6.90
CA THR A 11 16.37 -0.81 5.50
C THR A 11 15.56 -1.78 4.63
N ILE A 12 14.37 -1.35 4.22
CA ILE A 12 13.64 -2.00 3.14
C ILE A 12 14.42 -1.69 1.86
N ASN A 13 15.33 -2.59 1.49
CA ASN A 13 15.96 -2.56 0.19
C ASN A 13 14.88 -2.86 -0.85
N ASN A 14 14.33 -1.79 -1.43
CA ASN A 14 13.48 -1.87 -2.59
C ASN A 14 14.38 -2.10 -3.82
N GLU A 15 14.93 -3.32 -3.91
CA GLU A 15 15.75 -3.79 -5.01
C GLU A 15 14.93 -3.69 -6.30
N GLU A 16 15.44 -2.86 -7.23
CA GLU A 16 14.85 -2.40 -8.49
C GLU A 16 13.39 -2.83 -8.75
N ILE A 17 12.47 -1.89 -8.47
CA ILE A 17 11.22 -1.86 -9.24
C ILE A 17 11.63 -1.61 -10.68
N GLY A 18 11.73 -2.69 -11.47
CA GLY A 18 11.69 -2.60 -12.91
C GLY A 18 10.40 -1.89 -13.28
N VAL A 19 10.51 -0.62 -13.62
CA VAL A 19 9.38 0.19 -14.10
C VAL A 19 8.80 -0.57 -15.29
N ILE A 20 7.51 -0.85 -15.25
CA ILE A 20 6.84 -1.52 -16.37
C ILE A 20 6.87 -0.51 -17.52
N GLU A 21 7.81 -0.67 -18.45
CA GLU A 21 7.93 0.18 -19.63
C GLU A 21 6.75 -0.11 -20.57
N ILE A 22 5.71 0.68 -20.41
CA ILE A 22 4.54 0.68 -21.30
C ILE A 22 4.99 1.30 -22.62
N SER A 23 4.98 0.51 -23.70
CA SER A 23 5.33 1.01 -25.04
C SER A 23 4.43 2.18 -25.43
N GLU A 24 4.98 3.17 -26.13
CA GLU A 24 4.28 4.42 -26.49
C GLU A 24 2.96 4.18 -27.25
N SER A 25 2.92 3.15 -28.11
CA SER A 25 1.71 2.70 -28.82
C SER A 25 0.62 2.08 -27.93
N VAL A 26 0.92 1.74 -26.67
CA VAL A 26 -0.07 1.33 -25.66
C VAL A 26 -0.61 2.56 -24.94
N VAL A 27 0.24 3.55 -24.64
CA VAL A 27 -0.17 4.84 -24.06
C VAL A 27 -1.13 5.58 -24.98
N GLU A 28 -0.82 5.67 -26.28
CA GLU A 28 -1.65 6.37 -27.26
C GLU A 28 -3.05 5.73 -27.42
N ARG A 29 -3.16 4.40 -27.30
CA ARG A 29 -4.46 3.69 -27.30
C ARG A 29 -5.26 3.88 -26.00
N LEU A 30 -4.59 4.11 -24.87
CA LEU A 30 -5.23 4.43 -23.60
C LEU A 30 -5.77 5.86 -23.59
N THR A 31 -5.06 6.81 -24.20
CA THR A 31 -5.49 8.22 -24.27
C THR A 31 -6.53 8.50 -25.35
N GLN A 32 -6.44 7.88 -26.53
CA GLN A 32 -7.39 8.12 -27.63
C GLN A 32 -8.84 7.64 -27.36
N LYS A 33 -9.09 6.85 -26.31
CA LYS A 33 -10.43 6.27 -26.05
C LYS A 33 -11.31 7.07 -25.08
N VAL A 34 -10.94 8.30 -24.72
CA VAL A 34 -11.74 9.16 -23.84
C VAL A 34 -12.07 10.50 -24.52
N PRO A 35 -13.17 10.58 -25.30
CA PRO A 35 -13.76 11.86 -25.67
C PRO A 35 -14.55 12.42 -24.47
N GLU A 36 -14.12 13.57 -23.95
CA GLU A 36 -14.84 14.27 -22.88
C GLU A 36 -16.24 14.70 -23.34
N THR A 37 -17.27 14.25 -22.64
CA THR A 37 -18.62 14.85 -22.69
C THR A 37 -19.20 14.95 -21.28
N ASN A 38 -20.09 15.93 -21.11
CA ASN A 38 -20.33 16.61 -19.84
C ASN A 38 -21.43 15.98 -18.94
N ILE A 39 -21.23 16.13 -17.62
CA ILE A 39 -22.26 16.39 -16.58
C ILE A 39 -23.05 15.20 -15.95
N ASN A 40 -22.93 15.14 -14.61
CA ASN A 40 -23.82 14.62 -13.55
C ASN A 40 -24.00 13.11 -13.23
N VAL A 41 -23.34 12.70 -12.14
CA VAL A 41 -23.86 12.03 -10.92
C VAL A 41 -24.94 10.93 -11.06
N ALA A 42 -24.58 9.67 -10.74
CA ALA A 42 -25.15 8.93 -9.58
C ALA A 42 -24.54 7.51 -9.40
N SER A 43 -24.47 7.08 -8.13
CA SER A 43 -24.51 5.70 -7.60
C SER A 43 -23.67 4.56 -8.22
N GLU A 44 -22.60 4.21 -7.52
CA GLU A 44 -22.47 2.97 -6.73
C GLU A 44 -23.10 1.62 -7.19
N VAL A 45 -22.29 0.55 -7.04
CA VAL A 45 -22.62 -0.90 -6.90
C VAL A 45 -22.77 -1.79 -8.17
N ARG A 46 -21.82 -2.75 -8.23
CA ARG A 46 -21.62 -3.98 -9.04
C ARG A 46 -22.80 -4.99 -8.85
N PRO A 47 -23.19 -5.93 -9.77
CA PRO A 47 -22.25 -6.94 -10.30
C PRO A 47 -22.45 -7.64 -11.67
N THR A 48 -21.30 -8.13 -12.17
CA THR A 48 -21.01 -9.40 -12.86
C THR A 48 -22.16 -10.29 -13.38
N THR A 49 -22.12 -10.65 -14.67
CA THR A 49 -22.47 -12.03 -15.14
C THR A 49 -21.73 -12.34 -16.45
N LEU A 50 -21.27 -13.60 -16.63
CA LEU A 50 -20.69 -14.09 -17.89
C LEU A 50 -21.80 -14.62 -18.82
N ALA A 51 -21.70 -14.37 -20.13
CA ALA A 51 -22.23 -15.25 -21.17
C ALA A 51 -21.62 -14.96 -22.56
N GLU A 52 -21.04 -15.99 -23.17
CA GLU A 52 -20.84 -16.16 -24.63
C GLU A 52 -21.72 -17.37 -25.05
N PRO A 53 -21.90 -17.72 -26.35
CA PRO A 53 -21.56 -17.02 -27.60
C PRO A 53 -22.68 -17.05 -28.68
N SER A 54 -22.33 -16.66 -29.91
CA SER A 54 -22.91 -17.07 -31.22
C SER A 54 -24.04 -16.22 -31.85
N SER A 55 -23.77 -15.61 -33.03
CA SER A 55 -24.13 -16.22 -34.33
C SER A 55 -23.91 -15.29 -35.56
N LYS A 56 -22.99 -15.71 -36.44
CA LYS A 56 -22.99 -15.65 -37.93
C LYS A 56 -23.41 -14.37 -38.69
N ARG A 57 -22.51 -13.90 -39.58
CA ARG A 57 -22.85 -13.50 -40.96
C ARG A 57 -21.76 -13.87 -41.99
N THR A 58 -22.22 -14.06 -43.23
CA THR A 58 -21.52 -14.43 -44.47
C THR A 58 -22.44 -13.92 -45.60
N VAL A 59 -22.07 -13.62 -46.86
CA VAL A 59 -20.92 -13.93 -47.76
C VAL A 59 -20.52 -12.57 -48.40
N SER A 60 -19.28 -12.29 -48.85
CA SER A 60 -18.74 -12.74 -50.14
C SER A 60 -17.33 -12.23 -50.45
N GLN A 61 -16.62 -12.99 -51.29
CA GLN A 61 -15.35 -12.65 -51.90
C GLN A 61 -15.55 -11.70 -53.10
N GLN A 62 -14.58 -10.83 -53.38
CA GLN A 62 -14.22 -10.44 -54.76
C GLN A 62 -12.79 -9.90 -54.83
N LEU A 63 -12.08 -10.27 -55.90
CA LEU A 63 -10.66 -10.01 -56.16
C LEU A 63 -10.54 -8.90 -57.23
N PRO A 64 -9.71 -7.86 -57.06
CA PRO A 64 -9.34 -6.97 -58.16
C PRO A 64 -8.28 -7.63 -59.05
N GLN A 65 -8.51 -7.58 -60.37
CA GLN A 65 -7.60 -8.15 -61.37
C GLN A 65 -6.40 -7.25 -61.66
N SER A 66 -5.40 -7.88 -62.30
CA SER A 66 -4.17 -7.32 -62.86
C SER A 66 -4.35 -6.11 -63.78
N GLY A 67 -3.35 -5.24 -63.78
CA GLY A 67 -3.04 -4.32 -64.88
C GLY A 67 -1.53 -4.19 -65.07
N ASP A 68 -1.04 -4.55 -66.26
CA ASP A 68 0.31 -4.23 -66.75
C ASP A 68 0.39 -2.70 -67.03
N ILE A 69 1.51 -1.96 -67.15
CA ILE A 69 2.83 -2.08 -67.81
C ILE A 69 3.71 -0.89 -67.24
N PRO A 70 5.05 -0.71 -67.42
CA PRO A 70 6.19 -1.60 -67.70
C PRO A 70 7.24 -1.65 -66.55
N ALA A 71 8.30 -2.44 -66.75
CA ALA A 71 9.45 -2.52 -65.85
C ALA A 71 10.27 -1.22 -65.74
N ASN A 72 10.60 -0.83 -64.50
CA ASN A 72 11.83 -0.11 -64.18
C ASN A 72 12.72 -1.03 -63.33
N VAL A 73 14.00 -1.15 -63.69
CA VAL A 73 14.94 -2.11 -63.10
C VAL A 73 15.47 -1.59 -61.77
N GLY A 74 14.64 -1.72 -60.72
CA GLY A 74 15.10 -1.71 -59.34
C GLY A 74 15.59 -3.11 -58.96
N TYR A 75 16.88 -3.25 -58.66
CA TYR A 75 17.39 -4.50 -58.07
C TYR A 75 16.60 -4.83 -56.81
N PRO A 76 16.06 -6.07 -56.66
CA PRO A 76 15.46 -6.47 -55.39
C PRO A 76 16.56 -6.59 -54.34
N THR A 77 16.70 -5.57 -53.51
CA THR A 77 17.55 -5.63 -52.32
C THR A 77 16.94 -6.65 -51.36
N TYR A 78 17.44 -7.90 -51.45
CA TYR A 78 17.12 -8.97 -50.53
C TYR A 78 17.66 -8.64 -49.13
N HIS A 79 16.90 -7.87 -48.37
CA HIS A 79 17.05 -7.84 -46.92
C HIS A 79 16.59 -9.20 -46.38
N PRO A 80 17.45 -9.99 -45.70
CA PRO A 80 17.04 -11.23 -45.08
C PRO A 80 16.12 -10.91 -43.90
N GLN A 81 14.82 -10.96 -44.12
CA GLN A 81 13.82 -10.90 -43.06
C GLN A 81 13.92 -12.16 -42.21
N LEU A 82 14.73 -12.09 -41.15
CA LEU A 82 14.81 -13.06 -40.05
C LEU A 82 13.50 -13.08 -39.26
N THR A 83 12.46 -13.60 -39.91
CA THR A 83 11.13 -13.76 -39.36
C THR A 83 11.10 -15.02 -38.50
N LEU A 84 11.29 -14.82 -37.19
CA LEU A 84 11.04 -15.84 -36.16
C LEU A 84 9.65 -16.46 -36.39
N THR A 85 9.60 -17.80 -36.48
CA THR A 85 8.34 -18.50 -36.70
C THR A 85 7.39 -18.28 -35.52
N ALA A 86 6.10 -18.08 -35.78
CA ALA A 86 5.11 -17.80 -34.73
C ALA A 86 5.12 -18.83 -33.58
N LEU A 87 5.38 -20.11 -33.89
CA LEU A 87 5.56 -21.18 -32.90
C LEU A 87 6.76 -20.94 -31.96
N GLN A 88 7.87 -20.45 -32.48
CA GLN A 88 9.09 -20.19 -31.72
C GLN A 88 8.90 -18.98 -30.79
N ILE A 89 8.19 -17.95 -31.25
CA ILE A 89 7.76 -16.80 -30.42
C ILE A 89 6.81 -17.28 -29.32
N GLN A 90 5.85 -18.15 -29.62
CA GLN A 90 4.93 -18.71 -28.62
C GLN A 90 5.69 -19.50 -27.54
N GLN A 91 6.64 -20.34 -27.93
CA GLN A 91 7.48 -21.11 -26.98
C GLN A 91 8.34 -20.19 -26.10
N GLN A 92 8.94 -19.13 -26.66
CA GLN A 92 9.70 -18.15 -25.89
C GLN A 92 8.79 -17.41 -24.89
N ASN A 93 7.63 -16.93 -25.34
CA ASN A 93 6.67 -16.25 -24.48
C ASN A 93 6.19 -17.14 -23.33
N GLU A 94 5.90 -18.42 -23.59
CA GLU A 94 5.49 -19.36 -22.54
C GLU A 94 6.61 -19.59 -21.51
N GLN A 95 7.87 -19.66 -21.95
CA GLN A 95 9.01 -19.76 -21.03
C GLN A 95 9.17 -18.51 -20.16
N GLU A 96 9.04 -17.31 -20.73
CA GLU A 96 9.10 -16.06 -19.95
C GLU A 96 7.93 -15.93 -18.98
N PHE A 97 6.70 -16.25 -19.39
CA PHE A 97 5.54 -16.28 -18.48
C PHE A 97 5.76 -17.27 -17.33
N ARG A 98 6.26 -18.49 -17.60
CA ARG A 98 6.58 -19.47 -16.55
C ARG A 98 7.66 -18.96 -15.59
N LYS A 99 8.70 -18.26 -16.07
CA LYS A 99 9.72 -17.66 -15.20
C LYS A 99 9.13 -16.57 -14.30
N GLN A 100 8.29 -15.69 -14.86
CA GLN A 100 7.63 -14.62 -14.11
C GLN A 100 6.66 -15.17 -13.07
N ASP A 101 5.82 -16.14 -13.42
CA ASP A 101 4.89 -16.79 -12.48
C ASP A 101 5.64 -17.43 -11.30
N ASN A 102 6.68 -18.22 -11.57
CA ASN A 102 7.53 -18.79 -10.51
C ASN A 102 8.21 -17.70 -9.64
N TYR A 103 8.69 -16.61 -10.24
CA TYR A 103 9.28 -15.49 -9.49
C TYR A 103 8.25 -14.85 -8.54
N TRP A 104 7.05 -14.55 -9.03
CA TRP A 104 6.01 -13.90 -8.24
C TRP A 104 5.46 -14.82 -7.15
N GLN A 105 5.28 -16.12 -7.43
CA GLN A 105 4.91 -17.12 -6.42
C GLN A 105 5.96 -17.21 -5.30
N GLN A 106 7.25 -17.34 -5.63
CA GLN A 106 8.31 -17.36 -4.62
C GLN A 106 8.40 -16.04 -3.84
N ARG A 107 8.16 -14.90 -4.48
CA ARG A 107 8.15 -13.59 -3.81
C ARG A 107 6.98 -13.46 -2.84
N LEU A 108 5.79 -13.92 -3.23
CA LEU A 108 4.61 -13.92 -2.38
C LEU A 108 4.81 -14.84 -1.16
N GLN A 109 5.28 -16.07 -1.38
CA GLN A 109 5.58 -17.02 -0.30
C GLN A 109 6.60 -16.47 0.71
N LYS A 110 7.65 -15.79 0.24
CA LYS A 110 8.64 -15.13 1.12
C LYS A 110 8.03 -13.97 1.92
N LEU A 111 7.07 -13.25 1.35
CA LEU A 111 6.36 -12.16 2.03
C LEU A 111 5.40 -12.70 3.09
N GLU A 112 4.62 -13.72 2.75
CA GLU A 112 3.74 -14.45 3.67
C GLU A 112 4.51 -15.04 4.85
N GLN A 113 5.64 -15.70 4.58
CA GLN A 113 6.52 -16.25 5.62
C GLN A 113 7.01 -15.14 6.57
N LYS A 114 7.55 -14.03 6.05
CA LYS A 114 8.01 -12.91 6.89
C LYS A 114 6.87 -12.28 7.69
N HIS A 115 5.68 -12.17 7.11
CA HIS A 115 4.51 -11.66 7.83
C HIS A 115 4.09 -12.62 8.96
N SER A 116 4.14 -13.94 8.73
CA SER A 116 3.92 -14.96 9.75
C SER A 116 4.96 -14.85 10.89
N GLU A 117 6.25 -14.79 10.57
CA GLU A 117 7.35 -14.62 11.55
C GLU A 117 7.19 -13.36 12.40
N ILE A 118 6.79 -12.23 11.79
CA ILE A 118 6.52 -10.98 12.51
C ILE A 118 5.31 -11.12 13.45
N ASN A 119 4.22 -11.75 12.98
CA ASN A 119 3.00 -11.93 13.77
C ASN A 119 3.23 -12.86 14.97
N GLU A 120 4.01 -13.94 14.82
CA GLU A 120 4.38 -14.81 15.94
C GLU A 120 5.14 -14.03 17.03
N ILE A 121 6.11 -13.19 16.66
CA ILE A 121 6.86 -12.34 17.61
C ILE A 121 5.93 -11.34 18.30
N ILE A 122 5.04 -10.67 17.55
CA ILE A 122 4.07 -9.70 18.10
C ILE A 122 3.11 -10.39 19.07
N ASN A 123 2.57 -11.55 18.71
CA ASN A 123 1.64 -12.32 19.54
C ASN A 123 2.32 -12.80 20.84
N ALA A 124 3.58 -13.25 20.76
CA ALA A 124 4.36 -13.68 21.91
C ALA A 124 4.63 -12.54 22.90
N GLU A 125 5.12 -11.39 22.43
CA GLU A 125 5.36 -10.23 23.30
C GLU A 125 4.05 -9.61 23.81
N TYR A 126 2.98 -9.60 23.02
CA TYR A 126 1.66 -9.16 23.47
C TYR A 126 1.13 -10.04 24.62
N LYS A 127 1.18 -11.37 24.46
CA LYS A 127 0.75 -12.32 25.49
C LYS A 127 1.54 -12.15 26.78
N LYS A 128 2.87 -12.04 26.68
CA LYS A 128 3.78 -11.77 27.80
C LYS A 128 3.48 -10.44 28.50
N ALA A 129 3.19 -9.38 27.76
CA ALA A 129 2.78 -8.10 28.34
C ALA A 129 1.41 -8.18 29.04
N ALA A 130 0.44 -8.88 28.45
CA ALA A 130 -0.87 -9.11 29.07
C ALA A 130 -0.77 -9.94 30.36
N GLU A 131 0.08 -10.98 30.38
CA GLU A 131 0.38 -11.77 31.58
C GLU A 131 1.04 -10.93 32.68
N GLN A 132 2.01 -10.06 32.33
CA GLN A 132 2.62 -9.13 33.29
C GLN A 132 1.58 -8.19 33.91
N LEU A 133 0.72 -7.56 33.10
CA LEU A 133 -0.36 -6.70 33.58
C LEU A 133 -1.34 -7.43 34.50
N TYR A 134 -1.65 -8.70 34.20
CA TYR A 134 -2.52 -9.53 35.05
C TYR A 134 -1.85 -9.91 36.39
N ILE A 135 -0.56 -10.23 36.38
CA ILE A 135 0.22 -10.53 37.58
C ILE A 135 0.37 -9.28 38.46
N ASP A 136 0.70 -8.13 37.89
CA ASP A 136 0.88 -6.89 38.63
C ASP A 136 -0.46 -6.32 39.13
N GLY A 137 -1.54 -6.49 38.36
CA GLY A 137 -2.90 -6.24 38.83
C GLY A 137 -3.31 -7.13 40.02
N LYS A 138 -2.88 -8.40 40.04
CA LYS A 138 -3.10 -9.32 41.18
C LYS A 138 -2.21 -9.06 42.39
N LYS A 139 -1.00 -8.53 42.22
CA LYS A 139 -0.08 -8.23 43.33
C LYS A 139 -0.54 -7.07 44.21
N GLY A 140 -1.62 -6.39 43.84
CA GLY A 140 -2.09 -5.18 44.51
C GLY A 140 -1.12 -4.05 44.20
N VAL A 141 -1.33 -3.37 43.06
CA VAL A 141 -0.64 -2.12 42.73
C VAL A 141 -0.67 -1.23 43.97
N ASN A 142 0.51 -0.85 44.48
CA ASN A 142 0.60 -0.14 45.75
C ASN A 142 0.05 1.29 45.57
N ILE A 143 -1.23 1.46 45.91
CA ILE A 143 -2.04 2.64 45.59
C ILE A 143 -1.44 3.92 46.20
N HIS A 144 -0.61 3.80 47.25
CA HIS A 144 0.10 4.92 47.84
C HIS A 144 1.15 5.57 46.93
N ASP A 145 1.69 4.86 45.94
CA ASP A 145 2.65 5.41 44.98
C ASP A 145 1.96 6.01 43.73
N THR A 146 0.68 5.69 43.53
CA THR A 146 -0.18 6.34 42.52
C THR A 146 -0.78 7.65 43.03
N VAL A 147 0.08 8.58 43.47
CA VAL A 147 -0.33 9.97 43.67
C VAL A 147 -0.87 10.50 42.34
N GLN A 148 -2.16 10.86 42.30
CA GLN A 148 -2.83 11.34 41.09
C GLN A 148 -2.00 12.45 40.43
N PRO A 149 -1.47 12.24 39.22
CA PRO A 149 -0.69 13.25 38.52
C PRO A 149 -1.46 14.54 38.40
N CYS A 150 -0.79 15.67 38.68
CA CYS A 150 -1.32 17.00 38.39
C CYS A 150 -2.63 17.35 39.13
N LYS A 151 -2.90 16.72 40.28
CA LYS A 151 -4.09 16.99 41.12
C LYS A 151 -4.32 18.50 41.34
N ASN A 152 -3.28 19.25 41.68
CA ASN A 152 -3.39 20.69 41.98
C ASN A 152 -3.84 21.53 40.77
N SER A 153 -3.39 21.22 39.54
CA SER A 153 -3.85 21.93 38.33
C SER A 153 -5.20 21.40 37.85
N SER A 154 -5.48 20.10 38.03
CA SER A 154 -6.80 19.50 37.78
C SER A 154 -7.91 20.19 38.60
N GLU A 155 -7.68 20.43 39.90
CA GLU A 155 -8.62 21.14 40.76
C GLU A 155 -8.86 22.60 40.33
N LYS A 156 -7.82 23.31 39.85
CA LYS A 156 -7.96 24.67 39.30
C LYS A 156 -8.83 24.69 38.03
N VAL A 157 -8.56 23.78 37.09
CA VAL A 157 -9.33 23.65 35.82
C VAL A 157 -10.79 23.35 36.14
N PHE A 158 -11.04 22.40 37.05
CA PHE A 158 -12.39 22.01 37.44
C PHE A 158 -13.17 23.18 38.05
N LYS A 159 -12.57 23.93 38.98
CA LYS A 159 -13.19 25.15 39.55
C LYS A 159 -13.50 26.20 38.48
N CYS A 160 -12.55 26.49 37.59
CA CYS A 160 -12.76 27.48 36.54
C CYS A 160 -13.94 27.12 35.61
N TYR A 161 -14.13 25.83 35.29
CA TYR A 161 -15.30 25.41 34.52
C TYR A 161 -16.62 25.48 35.29
N GLN A 162 -16.60 25.34 36.63
CA GLN A 162 -17.78 25.59 37.47
C GLN A 162 -18.14 27.08 37.52
N ASP A 163 -17.13 27.96 37.60
CA ASP A 163 -17.30 29.41 37.67
C ASP A 163 -17.67 30.03 36.30
N HIS A 164 -17.25 29.41 35.19
CA HIS A 164 -17.42 29.93 33.82
C HIS A 164 -18.06 28.91 32.84
N PRO A 165 -19.26 28.37 33.13
CA PRO A 165 -19.86 27.27 32.36
C PRO A 165 -20.24 27.64 30.91
N LYS A 166 -20.40 28.94 30.62
CA LYS A 166 -20.69 29.46 29.26
C LYS A 166 -19.48 30.12 28.58
N GLU A 167 -18.36 30.25 29.29
CA GLU A 167 -17.19 31.05 28.88
C GLU A 167 -15.88 30.28 29.10
N ILE A 168 -15.91 28.97 28.81
CA ILE A 168 -14.82 28.01 29.07
C ILE A 168 -13.43 28.43 28.53
N LEU A 169 -13.38 29.31 27.52
CA LEU A 169 -12.13 29.85 26.98
C LEU A 169 -11.34 30.69 28.00
N LYS A 170 -12.00 31.26 29.02
CA LYS A 170 -11.33 31.92 30.16
C LYS A 170 -10.45 30.96 30.97
N CYS A 171 -10.70 29.66 30.89
CA CYS A 171 -9.93 28.61 31.57
C CYS A 171 -8.76 28.06 30.75
N SER A 172 -8.56 28.53 29.51
CA SER A 172 -7.52 28.04 28.58
C SER A 172 -6.13 27.94 29.21
N THR A 173 -5.66 28.99 29.89
CA THR A 173 -4.34 29.01 30.56
C THR A 173 -4.21 27.94 31.66
N LEU A 174 -5.28 27.65 32.40
CA LEU A 174 -5.29 26.61 33.42
C LEU A 174 -5.28 25.20 32.81
N VAL A 175 -5.94 25.02 31.67
CA VAL A 175 -5.92 23.77 30.89
C VAL A 175 -4.53 23.51 30.31
N GLU A 176 -3.85 24.56 29.86
CA GLU A 176 -2.46 24.49 29.40
C GLU A 176 -1.50 24.13 30.54
N GLU A 177 -1.62 24.74 31.73
CA GLU A 177 -0.89 24.32 32.94
C GLU A 177 -1.11 22.83 33.28
N PHE A 178 -2.35 22.35 33.15
CA PHE A 178 -2.70 20.96 33.39
C PHE A 178 -2.08 20.01 32.35
N SER A 179 -2.21 20.30 31.04
CA SER A 179 -1.63 19.47 29.98
C SER A 179 -0.11 19.40 30.12
N ASN A 180 0.56 20.54 30.27
CA ASN A 180 2.01 20.60 30.46
C ASN A 180 2.48 19.73 31.64
N CYS A 181 1.74 19.72 32.75
CA CYS A 181 2.06 18.84 33.87
C CYS A 181 1.88 17.34 33.52
N VAL A 182 0.80 16.98 32.83
CA VAL A 182 0.53 15.59 32.40
C VAL A 182 1.61 15.11 31.42
N ASP A 183 1.94 15.93 30.43
CA ASP A 183 2.95 15.63 29.41
C ASP A 183 4.34 15.50 30.02
N GLN A 184 4.72 16.39 30.94
CA GLN A 184 5.97 16.25 31.70
C GLN A 184 6.00 14.98 32.55
N ARG A 185 4.90 14.61 33.23
CA ARG A 185 4.85 13.36 34.02
C ARG A 185 4.93 12.14 33.11
N ARG A 186 4.23 12.14 31.97
CA ARG A 186 4.28 11.08 30.96
C ARG A 186 5.69 10.92 30.40
N ALA A 187 6.34 12.02 30.03
CA ALA A 187 7.73 12.03 29.56
C ALA A 187 8.70 11.46 30.61
N ARG A 188 8.57 11.85 31.89
CA ARG A 188 9.39 11.31 32.98
C ARG A 188 9.19 9.80 33.18
N VAL A 189 7.95 9.31 33.12
CA VAL A 189 7.64 7.87 33.26
C VAL A 189 8.16 7.05 32.08
N ILE A 190 8.13 7.59 30.87
CA ILE A 190 8.71 6.94 29.69
C ILE A 190 10.25 6.95 29.78
N ALA A 191 10.86 8.09 30.11
CA ALA A 191 12.31 8.22 30.25
C ALA A 191 12.90 7.34 31.36
N ALA A 192 12.16 7.09 32.45
CA ALA A 192 12.57 6.19 33.52
C ALA A 192 12.48 4.68 33.17
N ARG A 193 12.05 4.33 31.94
CA ARG A 193 11.96 2.95 31.43
C ARG A 193 12.96 2.66 30.30
N CYS A 194 13.80 3.63 29.93
CA CYS A 194 14.80 3.55 28.85
C CYS A 194 16.24 3.51 29.41
#